data_AF-A0A8E6BA02-F1
#
_entry.id   AF-A0A8E6BA02-F1
#
_cell.length_a   1.000
_cell.length_b   1.000
_cell.length_c   1.000
_cell.angle_alpha   90.00
_cell.angle_beta   90.00
_cell.angle_gamma   90.00
#
_symmetry.space_group_name_H-M   'P 1'
#
loop_
_entity.id
_entity.type
_entity.pdbx_description
1 polymer ?
#
loop_
_entity_poly.entity_id
_entity_poly.type
_entity_poly.pdbx_seq_one_letter_code
_entity_poly.pdbx_strand_id
1 'polypeptide(L)'
;MGTRARILSLVLVISSMFGVFSAATAGDAHASRQYYGNWKQHSSKSYYYRTYYYKPSPTYSGYKHHYVIYHPSKPKYYYYYNSYNKTYWGRCPVKTEGKGEYSLLAEADRKGSLEEIPEKAFPPMGKLPQLPEATDDTTLDLPPDDLPTTEKIPEKN
;
A
#
# COMPACT_ATOMS: atom_id res chain seq x y z
N MET A 1 -40.50 78.19 5.89
CA MET A 1 -41.53 77.69 4.94
C MET A 1 -40.84 77.51 3.59
N GLY A 2 -40.43 76.37 3.06
CA GLY A 2 -40.72 74.98 3.40
C GLY A 2 -41.56 74.31 2.32
N THR A 3 -41.01 73.98 1.13
CA THR A 3 -41.61 72.97 0.23
C THR A 3 -40.69 72.46 -0.90
N ARG A 4 -40.24 71.22 -0.73
CA ARG A 4 -40.27 70.08 -1.68
C ARG A 4 -39.36 70.13 -2.93
N ALA A 5 -38.11 69.71 -2.74
CA ALA A 5 -37.30 69.12 -3.81
C ALA A 5 -37.90 67.75 -4.23
N ARG A 6 -38.16 67.58 -5.52
CA ARG A 6 -38.61 66.31 -6.11
C ARG A 6 -37.40 65.38 -6.23
N ILE A 7 -37.38 64.33 -5.41
CA ILE A 7 -36.36 63.29 -5.43
C ILE A 7 -36.63 62.40 -6.64
N LEU A 8 -35.74 62.47 -7.64
CA LEU A 8 -35.66 61.49 -8.73
C LEU A 8 -35.02 60.22 -8.17
N SER A 9 -35.84 59.20 -7.95
CA SER A 9 -35.40 57.88 -7.52
C SER A 9 -34.62 57.19 -8.64
N LEU A 10 -33.29 57.19 -8.54
CA LEU A 10 -32.42 56.33 -9.32
C LEU A 10 -32.46 54.93 -8.70
N VAL A 11 -33.21 54.01 -9.31
CA VAL A 11 -33.22 52.59 -8.90
C VAL A 11 -31.96 51.94 -9.45
N LEU A 12 -30.94 51.79 -8.59
CA LEU A 12 -29.74 51.03 -8.90
C LEU A 12 -29.99 49.58 -8.49
N VAL A 13 -30.27 48.73 -9.47
CA VAL A 13 -30.42 47.28 -9.29
C VAL A 13 -29.04 46.70 -9.03
N ILE A 14 -28.65 46.59 -7.76
CA ILE A 14 -27.47 45.84 -7.34
C ILE A 14 -27.86 44.36 -7.42
N SER A 15 -27.50 43.71 -8.53
CA SER A 15 -27.49 42.25 -8.61
C SER A 15 -26.45 41.72 -7.63
N SER A 16 -26.90 41.33 -6.44
CA SER A 16 -26.11 40.54 -5.50
C SER A 16 -25.93 39.14 -6.08
N MET A 17 -24.91 38.96 -6.92
CA MET A 17 -24.34 37.64 -7.17
C MET A 17 -23.74 37.14 -5.86
N PHE A 18 -24.54 36.40 -5.09
CA PHE A 18 -24.00 35.51 -4.06
C PHE A 18 -23.20 34.43 -4.78
N GLY A 19 -21.91 34.68 -4.95
CA GLY A 19 -20.94 33.65 -5.30
C GLY A 19 -20.97 32.61 -4.19
N VAL A 20 -21.57 31.45 -4.47
CA VAL A 20 -21.38 30.27 -3.65
C VAL A 20 -19.91 29.91 -3.79
N PHE A 21 -19.08 30.40 -2.87
CA PHE A 21 -17.78 29.81 -2.62
C PHE A 21 -18.06 28.42 -2.05
N SER A 22 -18.18 27.43 -2.93
CA SER A 22 -17.89 26.06 -2.54
C SER A 22 -16.45 26.06 -2.08
N ALA A 23 -16.24 26.22 -0.78
CA ALA A 23 -15.09 25.65 -0.13
C ALA A 23 -15.19 24.16 -0.42
N ALA A 24 -14.51 23.72 -1.48
CA ALA A 24 -14.12 22.34 -1.59
C ALA A 24 -13.34 22.08 -0.31
N THR A 25 -14.01 21.46 0.66
CA THR A 25 -13.30 20.70 1.67
C THR A 25 -12.44 19.77 0.84
N ALA A 26 -11.13 20.02 0.83
CA ALA A 26 -10.19 18.99 0.49
C ALA A 26 -10.48 17.89 1.50
N GLY A 27 -11.39 16.99 1.15
CA GLY A 27 -11.50 15.74 1.85
C GLY A 27 -10.10 15.18 1.77
N ASP A 28 -9.43 15.08 2.91
CA ASP A 28 -8.37 14.12 3.11
C ASP A 28 -9.02 12.74 2.89
N ALA A 29 -9.27 12.41 1.63
CA ALA A 29 -9.27 11.05 1.17
C ALA A 29 -7.84 10.59 1.40
N HIS A 30 -7.55 10.17 2.64
CA HIS A 30 -6.29 9.55 2.98
C HIS A 30 -6.15 8.34 2.05
N ALA A 31 -5.49 8.55 0.90
CA ALA A 31 -5.16 7.49 -0.02
C ALA A 31 -4.45 6.41 0.78
N SER A 32 -4.93 5.17 0.68
CA SER A 32 -4.47 4.04 1.51
C SER A 32 -2.95 4.08 1.70
N ARG A 33 -2.49 3.97 2.94
CA ARG A 33 -1.04 4.03 3.24
C ARG A 33 -0.25 2.94 2.56
N GLN A 34 -0.92 1.86 2.18
CA GLN A 34 -0.32 0.75 1.46
C GLN A 34 -1.33 0.06 0.55
N TYR A 35 -0.84 -0.57 -0.51
CA TYR A 35 -1.66 -1.38 -1.41
C TYR A 35 -0.81 -2.34 -2.23
N TYR A 36 -1.47 -3.36 -2.78
CA TYR A 36 -0.84 -4.36 -3.63
C TYR A 36 -1.30 -4.18 -5.08
N GLY A 37 -0.35 -4.21 -6.01
CA GLY A 37 -0.64 -4.26 -7.44
C GLY A 37 -0.99 -5.66 -7.91
N ASN A 38 -1.34 -5.77 -9.20
CA ASN A 38 -1.60 -7.04 -9.86
C ASN A 38 -0.35 -7.93 -9.93
N TRP A 39 -0.56 -9.24 -9.96
CA TRP A 39 0.49 -10.20 -10.28
C TRP A 39 1.03 -10.03 -11.69
N LYS A 40 2.34 -10.26 -11.82
CA LYS A 40 3.07 -10.33 -13.08
C LYS A 40 3.92 -11.60 -13.05
N GLN A 41 3.95 -12.33 -14.16
CA GLN A 41 4.89 -13.42 -14.32
C GLN A 41 6.26 -12.84 -14.70
N HIS A 42 7.35 -13.38 -14.13
CA HIS A 42 8.69 -13.02 -14.58
C HIS A 42 8.96 -13.64 -15.96
N SER A 43 9.54 -12.87 -16.88
CA SER A 43 9.67 -13.26 -18.28
C SER A 43 10.57 -14.48 -18.51
N SER A 44 11.62 -14.62 -17.71
CA SER A 44 12.64 -15.67 -17.87
C SER A 44 12.75 -16.64 -16.70
N LYS A 45 12.00 -16.42 -15.61
CA LYS A 45 12.09 -17.21 -14.38
C LYS A 45 10.71 -17.69 -13.99
N SER A 46 10.63 -18.89 -13.45
CA SER A 46 9.36 -19.50 -13.02
C SER A 46 8.92 -18.96 -11.65
N TYR A 47 8.67 -17.66 -11.57
CA TYR A 47 8.05 -17.02 -10.41
C TYR A 47 7.12 -15.89 -10.84
N TYR A 48 6.21 -15.54 -9.94
CA TYR A 48 5.31 -14.41 -10.07
C TYR A 48 5.72 -13.34 -9.06
N TYR A 49 5.54 -12.08 -9.42
CA TYR A 49 5.78 -10.97 -8.54
C TYR A 49 4.66 -9.94 -8.65
N ARG A 50 4.36 -9.27 -7.55
CA ARG A 50 3.50 -8.08 -7.53
C ARG A 50 4.23 -6.96 -6.81
N THR A 51 3.88 -5.73 -7.15
CA THR A 51 4.44 -4.56 -6.48
C THR A 51 3.63 -4.26 -5.22
N TYR A 52 4.31 -4.14 -4.09
CA TYR A 52 3.74 -3.67 -2.83
C TYR A 52 4.14 -2.22 -2.64
N TYR A 53 3.15 -1.33 -2.60
CA TYR A 53 3.35 0.10 -2.43
C TYR A 53 3.03 0.50 -1.00
N TYR A 54 3.84 1.39 -0.43
CA TYR A 54 3.63 1.90 0.93
C TYR A 54 4.13 3.33 1.12
N LYS A 55 3.59 4.02 2.11
CA LYS A 55 4.04 5.32 2.60
C LYS A 55 4.71 5.16 3.97
N PRO A 56 6.00 5.50 4.12
CA PRO A 56 6.70 5.43 5.42
C PRO A 56 6.06 6.30 6.51
N SER A 57 5.48 7.44 6.13
CA SER A 57 4.72 8.31 7.04
C SER A 57 3.44 8.82 6.38
N PRO A 58 2.45 9.30 7.16
CA PRO A 58 1.21 9.88 6.61
C PRO A 58 1.47 11.11 5.71
N THR A 59 2.55 11.85 5.98
CA THR A 59 2.93 13.07 5.26
C THR A 59 3.86 12.81 4.07
N TYR A 60 4.29 11.57 3.84
CA TYR A 60 5.17 11.22 2.73
C TYR A 60 4.46 11.44 1.37
N SER A 61 5.06 12.25 0.51
CA SER A 61 4.56 12.49 -0.85
C SER A 61 4.88 11.29 -1.76
N GLY A 62 3.85 10.63 -2.28
CA GLY A 62 3.99 9.48 -3.20
C GLY A 62 4.01 8.13 -2.48
N TYR A 63 4.64 7.13 -3.10
CA TYR A 63 4.78 5.77 -2.55
C TYR A 63 6.19 5.24 -2.78
N LYS A 64 6.73 4.57 -1.77
CA LYS A 64 7.82 3.61 -1.93
C LYS A 64 7.25 2.27 -2.36
N HIS A 65 8.09 1.38 -2.87
CA HIS A 65 7.64 0.05 -3.22
C HIS A 65 8.68 -1.03 -2.96
N HIS A 66 8.19 -2.20 -2.59
CA HIS A 66 8.93 -3.47 -2.59
C HIS A 66 8.22 -4.46 -3.52
N TYR A 67 8.80 -5.64 -3.70
CA TYR A 67 8.14 -6.73 -4.41
C TYR A 67 7.70 -7.82 -3.45
N VAL A 68 6.52 -8.37 -3.72
CA VAL A 68 6.09 -9.66 -3.18
C VAL A 68 6.24 -10.68 -4.28
N ILE A 69 6.91 -11.79 -3.96
CA ILE A 69 7.30 -12.81 -4.91
C ILE A 69 6.68 -14.14 -4.48
N TYR A 70 6.03 -14.82 -5.42
CA TYR A 70 5.51 -16.16 -5.27
C TYR A 70 6.29 -17.11 -6.16
N HIS A 71 6.84 -18.16 -5.55
CA HIS A 71 7.55 -19.23 -6.26
C HIS A 71 6.66 -20.49 -6.29
N PRO A 72 6.15 -20.90 -7.46
CA PRO A 72 5.46 -22.18 -7.64
C PRO A 72 6.20 -23.40 -7.08
N SER A 73 7.53 -23.42 -7.20
CA SER A 73 8.36 -24.49 -6.65
C SER A 73 8.45 -24.51 -5.12
N LYS A 74 8.05 -23.42 -4.46
CA LYS A 74 8.02 -23.24 -2.99
C LYS A 74 6.66 -22.63 -2.58
N PRO A 75 5.54 -23.33 -2.80
CA PRO A 75 4.19 -22.73 -2.85
C PRO A 75 3.63 -22.34 -1.47
N LYS A 76 4.38 -22.54 -0.40
CA LYS A 76 3.93 -22.30 0.98
C LYS A 76 3.90 -20.82 1.37
N TYR A 77 4.80 -20.02 0.78
CA TYR A 77 5.07 -18.66 1.25
C TYR A 77 5.10 -17.64 0.12
N TYR A 78 4.66 -16.43 0.44
CA TYR A 78 5.04 -15.23 -0.27
C TYR A 78 6.31 -14.66 0.35
N TYR A 79 7.25 -14.24 -0.50
CA TYR A 79 8.53 -13.67 -0.08
C TYR A 79 8.57 -12.19 -0.40
N TYR A 80 9.03 -11.39 0.56
CA TYR A 80 9.13 -9.95 0.41
C TYR A 80 10.57 -9.56 0.07
N TYR A 81 10.71 -8.78 -1.00
CA TYR A 81 11.99 -8.35 -1.57
C TYR A 81 12.07 -6.83 -1.64
N ASN A 82 13.10 -6.27 -1.00
CA ASN A 82 13.39 -4.85 -1.04
C ASN A 82 14.15 -4.53 -2.35
N SER A 83 13.51 -3.79 -3.25
CA SER A 83 14.07 -3.41 -4.56
C SER A 83 15.23 -2.43 -4.45
N TYR A 84 15.27 -1.59 -3.41
CA TYR A 84 16.30 -0.58 -3.19
C TYR A 84 17.61 -1.22 -2.70
N ASN A 85 17.51 -2.12 -1.73
CA ASN A 85 18.69 -2.81 -1.15
C ASN A 85 19.01 -4.14 -1.85
N LYS A 86 18.13 -4.58 -2.75
CA LYS A 86 18.23 -5.85 -3.49
C LYS A 86 18.34 -7.06 -2.58
N THR A 87 17.50 -7.12 -1.55
CA THR A 87 17.51 -8.20 -0.55
C THR A 87 16.11 -8.65 -0.16
N TYR A 88 15.94 -9.94 0.10
CA TYR A 88 14.77 -10.45 0.80
C TYR A 88 14.78 -10.03 2.27
N TRP A 89 13.62 -9.67 2.80
CA TRP A 89 13.49 -9.18 4.17
C TRP A 89 12.44 -9.91 5.01
N GLY A 90 11.66 -10.79 4.41
CA GLY A 90 10.75 -11.64 5.16
C GLY A 90 9.84 -12.47 4.27
N ARG A 91 8.92 -13.19 4.91
CA ARG A 91 7.92 -14.02 4.24
C ARG A 91 6.62 -14.10 5.05
N CYS A 92 5.52 -14.38 4.38
CA CYS A 92 4.25 -14.73 5.01
C CYS A 92 3.66 -15.99 4.35
N PRO A 93 2.78 -16.74 5.01
CA PRO A 93 2.01 -17.81 4.38
C PRO A 93 1.20 -17.31 3.18
N VAL A 94 1.03 -18.16 2.17
CA VAL A 94 0.17 -17.88 1.00
C VAL A 94 -1.31 -17.84 1.37
N LYS A 95 -1.70 -18.68 2.34
CA LYS A 95 -3.04 -18.67 2.94
C LYS A 95 -2.88 -18.34 4.40
N THR A 96 -3.56 -17.29 4.84
CA THR A 96 -3.43 -16.79 6.20
C THR A 96 -4.65 -17.10 7.05
N GLU A 97 -5.76 -17.58 6.46
CA GLU A 97 -7.02 -17.90 7.17
C GLU A 97 -7.48 -16.74 8.08
N GLY A 98 -7.16 -15.49 7.71
CA GLY A 98 -7.43 -14.29 8.49
C GLY A 98 -6.43 -14.00 9.63
N LYS A 99 -5.34 -14.76 9.75
CA LYS A 99 -4.28 -14.56 10.75
C LYS A 99 -3.09 -13.81 10.14
N GLY A 100 -2.82 -12.62 10.65
CA GLY A 100 -1.65 -11.81 10.29
C GLY A 100 -0.33 -12.44 10.72
N GLU A 101 0.16 -13.43 9.97
CA GLU A 101 1.39 -14.16 10.27
C GLU A 101 2.53 -13.73 9.35
N TYR A 102 3.66 -13.36 9.95
CA TYR A 102 4.84 -12.91 9.24
C TYR A 102 6.12 -13.43 9.88
N SER A 103 7.10 -13.77 9.06
CA SER A 103 8.46 -14.13 9.46
C SER A 103 9.42 -13.08 8.92
N LEU A 104 9.86 -12.19 9.81
CA LEU A 104 10.76 -11.08 9.48
C LEU A 104 12.22 -11.52 9.62
N LEU A 105 12.99 -11.41 8.54
CA LEU A 105 14.42 -11.72 8.59
C LEU A 105 15.19 -10.67 9.39
N ALA A 106 16.09 -11.14 10.24
CA ALA A 106 17.13 -10.31 10.84
C ALA A 106 17.99 -9.68 9.74
N GLU A 107 18.48 -8.46 9.96
CA GLU A 107 19.17 -7.69 8.90
C GLU A 107 20.41 -8.40 8.36
N ALA A 108 21.16 -9.09 9.23
CA ALA A 108 22.36 -9.85 8.87
C ALA A 108 22.07 -11.03 7.91
N ASP A 109 20.85 -11.58 7.98
CA ASP A 109 20.43 -12.73 7.19
C ASP A 109 19.72 -12.34 5.89
N ARG A 110 19.50 -11.05 5.64
CA ARG A 110 18.91 -10.55 4.39
C ARG A 110 19.92 -10.71 3.25
N LYS A 111 19.56 -11.46 2.22
CA LYS A 111 20.39 -11.73 1.03
C LYS A 111 19.63 -11.46 -0.26
N GLY A 112 20.38 -11.38 -1.37
CA GLY A 112 19.82 -11.13 -2.70
C GLY A 112 19.10 -12.33 -3.29
N SER A 113 19.49 -13.55 -2.90
CA SER A 113 18.84 -14.79 -3.34
C SER A 113 18.22 -15.56 -2.17
N LEU A 114 17.07 -16.20 -2.40
CA LEU A 114 16.44 -17.07 -1.39
C LEU A 114 17.29 -18.30 -1.09
N GLU A 115 18.11 -18.75 -2.03
CA GLU A 115 19.03 -19.88 -1.89
C GLU A 115 20.16 -19.59 -0.90
N GLU A 116 20.50 -18.30 -0.72
CA GLU A 116 21.52 -17.85 0.22
C GLU A 116 20.96 -17.67 1.64
N ILE A 117 19.64 -17.73 1.80
CA ILE A 117 18.96 -17.56 3.09
C ILE A 117 18.58 -18.94 3.60
N PRO A 118 19.26 -19.46 4.63
CA PRO A 118 18.96 -20.78 5.14
C PRO A 118 17.57 -20.77 5.80
N GLU A 119 16.83 -21.89 5.73
CA GLU A 119 15.48 -21.99 6.29
C GLU A 119 15.42 -21.59 7.78
N LYS A 120 16.47 -21.91 8.54
CA LYS A 120 16.62 -21.54 9.96
C LYS A 120 16.77 -20.03 10.23
N ALA A 121 17.12 -19.23 9.22
CA ALA A 121 17.22 -17.78 9.36
C ALA A 121 15.84 -17.12 9.38
N PHE A 122 14.80 -17.80 8.85
CA PHE A 122 13.43 -17.34 9.00
C PHE A 122 12.95 -17.66 10.42
N PRO A 123 12.71 -16.65 11.27
CA PRO A 123 12.17 -16.89 12.60
C PRO A 123 10.76 -17.49 12.52
N PRO A 124 10.26 -18.05 13.63
CA PRO A 124 8.87 -18.47 13.73
C PRO A 124 7.89 -17.38 13.30
N MET A 125 6.76 -17.79 12.73
CA MET A 125 5.70 -16.84 12.35
C MET A 125 5.25 -16.05 13.59
N GLY A 126 5.21 -14.74 13.45
CA GLY A 126 4.82 -13.81 14.51
C GLY A 126 3.89 -12.73 13.99
N LYS A 127 3.80 -11.66 14.76
CA LYS A 127 2.99 -10.48 14.41
C LYS A 127 3.51 -9.82 13.14
N LEU A 128 2.60 -9.15 12.42
CA LEU A 128 2.95 -8.33 11.28
C LEU A 128 3.98 -7.26 11.68
N PRO A 129 5.06 -7.08 10.89
CA PRO A 129 6.02 -6.03 11.16
C PRO A 129 5.38 -4.66 10.90
N GLN A 130 6.02 -3.60 11.40
CA GLN A 130 5.73 -2.25 10.95
C GLN A 130 6.02 -2.11 9.45
N LEU A 131 5.39 -1.11 8.82
CA LEU A 131 5.74 -0.72 7.47
C LEU A 131 7.25 -0.47 7.36
N PRO A 132 7.89 -0.80 6.23
CA PRO A 132 9.29 -0.49 6.05
C PRO A 132 9.52 1.01 6.23
N GLU A 133 10.53 1.35 7.04
CA GLU A 133 10.90 2.74 7.35
C GLU A 133 9.79 3.56 8.04
N ALA A 134 8.78 2.90 8.62
CA ALA A 134 7.74 3.64 9.33
C ALA A 134 8.30 4.42 10.52
N THR A 135 7.76 5.63 10.68
CA THR A 135 7.99 6.48 11.85
C THR A 135 6.84 6.37 12.87
N ASP A 136 5.90 5.46 12.64
CA ASP A 136 4.72 5.21 13.46
C ASP A 136 4.44 3.71 13.59
N ASP A 137 3.38 3.35 14.32
CA ASP A 137 3.05 1.96 14.62
C ASP A 137 2.22 1.25 13.54
N THR A 138 2.11 1.82 12.33
CA THR A 138 1.32 1.19 11.26
C THR A 138 1.99 -0.09 10.79
N THR A 139 1.23 -1.17 10.83
CA THR A 139 1.67 -2.50 10.42
C THR A 139 1.53 -2.71 8.91
N LEU A 140 2.33 -3.62 8.38
CA LEU A 140 2.15 -4.14 7.05
C LEU A 140 0.81 -4.89 6.94
N ASP A 141 0.04 -4.59 5.89
CA ASP A 141 -1.12 -5.38 5.49
C ASP A 141 -0.64 -6.58 4.69
N LEU A 142 -1.27 -7.74 4.85
CA LEU A 142 -0.95 -8.92 4.05
C LEU A 142 -1.41 -8.76 2.59
N PRO A 143 -0.76 -9.46 1.63
CA PRO A 143 -1.25 -9.45 0.26
C PRO A 143 -2.62 -10.14 0.24
N PRO A 144 -3.48 -9.79 -0.72
CA PRO A 144 -4.75 -10.51 -0.85
C PRO A 144 -4.51 -12.00 -1.09
N ASP A 145 -5.46 -12.84 -0.66
CA ASP A 145 -5.46 -14.29 -0.87
C ASP A 145 -5.86 -14.65 -2.33
N ASP A 146 -5.33 -13.89 -3.29
CA ASP A 146 -5.48 -14.06 -4.73
C ASP A 146 -4.15 -14.59 -5.29
N LEU A 147 -4.01 -15.91 -5.41
CA LEU A 147 -2.85 -16.45 -6.12
C LEU A 147 -2.85 -16.01 -7.60
N PRO A 148 -1.67 -15.92 -8.24
CA PRO A 148 -1.61 -15.64 -9.66
C PRO A 148 -2.46 -16.69 -10.41
N THR A 149 -3.37 -16.21 -11.26
CA THR A 149 -4.52 -16.92 -11.84
C THR A 149 -4.19 -18.19 -12.64
N THR A 150 -2.91 -18.46 -12.89
CA THR A 150 -2.40 -19.66 -13.54
C THR A 150 -2.25 -20.86 -12.61
N GLU A 151 -2.47 -20.73 -11.30
CA GLU A 151 -2.43 -21.86 -10.36
C GLU A 151 -3.69 -21.98 -9.49
N LYS A 152 -4.50 -23.01 -9.75
CA LYS A 152 -5.37 -23.59 -8.71
C LYS A 152 -4.46 -24.36 -7.75
N ILE A 153 -4.45 -23.96 -6.47
CA ILE A 153 -3.75 -24.70 -5.42
C ILE A 153 -4.23 -26.15 -5.47
N PRO A 154 -3.35 -27.16 -5.55
CA PRO A 154 -3.79 -28.55 -5.45
C PRO A 154 -4.44 -28.74 -4.08
N GLU A 155 -5.75 -28.97 -4.10
CA GLU A 155 -6.51 -29.38 -2.94
C GLU A 155 -5.97 -30.74 -2.50
N LYS A 156 -5.56 -30.82 -1.24
CA LYS A 156 -4.98 -32.04 -0.67
C LYS A 156 -6.10 -33.08 -0.59
N ASN A 157 -6.05 -34.11 -1.45
CA ASN A 157 -6.85 -35.34 -1.30
C ASN A 157 -6.52 -36.06 0.02
#